data_AF-A0A9P0HQP5-F1
#
_entry.id   AF-A0A9P0HQP5-F1
#
_cell.length_a   1.000
_cell.length_b   1.000
_cell.length_c   1.000
_cell.angle_alpha   90.00
_cell.angle_beta   90.00
_cell.angle_gamma   90.00
#
_symmetry.space_group_name_H-M   'P 1'
#
loop_
_entity.id
_entity.type
_entity.pdbx_description
1 polymer ?
#
loop_
_entity_poly.entity_id
_entity_poly.type
_entity_poly.pdbx_seq_one_letter_code
_entity_poly.pdbx_strand_id
1 'polypeptide(L)'
;MATVERQITFVDEKNDTCQDDFCLCRCMNNMGIFTCTCCAEIEDIHEWAWDDQVASNATLLSMQNREVRFHPGYSSGTAAVRGDSPLKKGNVYYWEIKMLTSLYGTDVMVGVGTKKAELHKSAYQFCSLLGSDKESWGFSYTGRLQHNGKMEWYGPPFGKGSIIGIYLDMWKGTLEFFLNRRPLGIIFSFVLNSFFLTFIS
;
A
#
# COMPACT_ATOMS: atom_id res chain seq x y z
N MET A 1 -11.43 -10.02 27.13
CA MET A 1 -10.39 -8.99 27.00
C MET A 1 -9.21 -9.67 26.33
N ALA A 2 -9.08 -9.56 25.01
CA ALA A 2 -8.01 -10.19 24.26
C ALA A 2 -7.10 -9.07 23.76
N THR A 3 -5.98 -8.89 24.43
CA THR A 3 -4.93 -7.95 24.02
C THR A 3 -4.07 -8.70 23.01
N VAL A 4 -4.19 -8.38 21.72
CA VAL A 4 -3.24 -8.86 20.71
C VAL A 4 -2.10 -7.85 20.70
N GLU A 5 -1.02 -8.15 21.42
CA GLU A 5 0.25 -7.42 21.28
C GLU A 5 0.84 -7.75 19.91
N ARG A 6 0.58 -6.90 18.91
CA ARG A 6 1.35 -6.91 17.66
C ARG A 6 2.68 -6.21 17.93
N GLN A 7 3.68 -6.99 18.33
CA GLN A 7 5.05 -6.51 18.48
C GLN A 7 5.63 -6.26 17.07
N ILE A 8 5.80 -4.98 16.71
CA ILE A 8 6.45 -4.59 15.45
C ILE A 8 7.95 -4.64 15.70
N THR A 9 8.59 -5.72 15.25
CA THR A 9 10.04 -5.91 15.38
C THR A 9 10.72 -5.32 14.15
N PHE A 10 11.59 -4.32 14.34
CA PHE A 10 12.46 -3.79 13.29
C PHE A 10 13.75 -4.60 13.28
N VAL A 11 14.08 -5.22 12.14
CA VAL A 11 15.33 -5.97 11.96
C VAL A 11 16.44 -4.97 11.64
N ASP A 12 17.52 -5.02 12.44
CA ASP A 12 18.72 -4.21 12.25
C ASP A 12 19.67 -4.94 11.27
N GLU A 13 20.14 -4.23 10.25
CA GLU A 13 20.99 -4.80 9.21
C GLU A 13 22.40 -5.05 9.73
N LYS A 14 22.69 -6.31 10.12
CA LYS A 14 24.05 -6.89 10.09
C LYS A 14 24.00 -8.40 10.35
N ASN A 15 23.98 -9.18 9.26
CA ASN A 15 24.80 -10.38 9.08
C ASN A 15 24.51 -11.05 7.73
N ASP A 16 25.57 -11.48 7.03
CA ASP A 16 25.59 -12.14 5.72
C ASP A 16 25.05 -13.59 5.74
N THR A 17 23.94 -13.80 6.43
CA THR A 17 23.17 -15.05 6.40
C THR A 17 21.73 -14.66 6.21
N CYS A 18 21.13 -15.08 5.08
CA CYS A 18 19.71 -14.88 4.78
C CYS A 18 18.86 -15.72 5.74
N GLN A 19 18.74 -15.23 6.95
CA GLN A 19 17.87 -15.71 8.00
C GLN A 19 17.08 -14.50 8.45
N ASP A 20 16.35 -13.90 7.50
CA ASP A 20 15.23 -13.03 7.82
C ASP A 20 14.17 -13.93 8.44
N ASP A 21 13.76 -13.67 9.68
CA ASP A 21 12.78 -14.45 10.47
C ASP A 21 11.40 -14.65 9.77
N PHE A 22 11.22 -14.08 8.57
CA PHE A 22 10.00 -14.13 7.77
C PHE A 22 10.16 -14.74 6.37
N CYS A 23 11.35 -15.23 5.99
CA CYS A 23 11.58 -15.85 4.68
C CYS A 23 12.14 -17.26 4.82
N LEU A 24 11.43 -18.26 4.27
CA LEU A 24 11.95 -19.61 4.11
C LEU A 24 12.56 -19.73 2.71
N CYS A 25 13.89 -19.69 2.64
CA CYS A 25 14.62 -20.01 1.43
C CYS A 25 14.98 -21.50 1.42
N ARG A 26 14.47 -22.25 0.44
CA ARG A 26 14.83 -23.66 0.23
C ARG A 26 15.76 -23.75 -0.97
N CYS A 27 16.91 -24.41 -0.77
CA CYS A 27 17.81 -24.77 -1.86
C CYS A 27 17.31 -26.10 -2.46
N MET A 28 16.82 -26.08 -3.70
CA MET A 28 16.50 -27.32 -4.41
C MET A 28 17.70 -27.79 -5.21
N ASN A 29 18.38 -28.81 -4.66
CA ASN A 29 19.51 -29.55 -5.22
C ASN A 29 20.80 -28.75 -5.47
N ASN A 30 21.90 -29.49 -5.64
CA ASN A 30 23.30 -29.06 -5.80
C ASN A 30 23.59 -28.09 -6.98
N MET A 31 22.58 -27.42 -7.55
CA MET A 31 22.70 -26.48 -8.67
C MET A 31 22.45 -25.01 -8.29
N GLY A 32 22.30 -24.67 -7.00
CA GLY A 32 22.34 -23.27 -6.53
C GLY A 32 21.11 -22.43 -6.91
N ILE A 33 19.94 -23.06 -7.10
CA ILE A 33 18.69 -22.33 -7.33
C ILE A 33 18.06 -22.01 -5.97
N PHE A 34 17.96 -20.72 -5.64
CA PHE A 34 17.29 -20.22 -4.45
C PHE A 34 15.83 -19.92 -4.75
N THR A 35 14.91 -20.69 -4.17
CA THR A 35 13.50 -20.29 -4.07
C THR A 35 13.27 -19.74 -2.68
N CYS A 36 12.99 -18.44 -2.57
CA CYS A 36 12.66 -17.79 -1.31
C CYS A 36 11.17 -17.50 -1.24
N THR A 37 10.50 -18.08 -0.24
CA THR A 37 9.14 -17.73 0.13
C THR A 37 9.23 -16.73 1.28
N CYS A 38 8.99 -15.46 0.99
CA CYS A 38 8.99 -14.39 1.99
C CYS A 38 7.56 -14.04 2.36
N CYS A 39 7.34 -13.87 3.67
CA CYS A 39 6.04 -13.77 4.32
C CYS A 39 5.35 -15.14 4.39
N ALA A 40 4.83 -15.48 5.56
CA ALA A 40 4.11 -16.73 5.79
C ALA A 40 2.90 -16.86 4.85
N GLU A 41 3.07 -17.49 3.69
CA GLU A 41 2.00 -18.14 2.92
C GLU A 41 1.54 -19.42 3.63
N ILE A 42 1.42 -19.38 4.97
CA ILE A 42 1.15 -20.58 5.77
C ILE A 42 -0.36 -20.83 5.86
N GLU A 43 -1.19 -19.80 5.67
CA GLU A 43 -2.64 -19.95 5.51
C GLU A 43 -3.15 -18.94 4.46
N ASP A 44 -3.97 -19.42 3.50
CA ASP A 44 -4.62 -18.65 2.41
C ASP A 44 -5.76 -17.74 2.94
N ILE A 45 -5.58 -17.21 4.16
CA ILE A 45 -6.54 -16.38 4.88
C ILE A 45 -6.08 -14.93 4.74
N HIS A 46 -6.85 -14.14 4.00
CA HIS A 46 -6.61 -12.72 3.82
C HIS A 46 -7.80 -11.93 4.38
N GLU A 47 -7.51 -10.93 5.22
CA GLU A 47 -8.54 -10.13 5.90
C GLU A 47 -9.28 -9.16 4.94
N TRP A 48 -8.70 -8.85 3.77
CA TRP A 48 -9.25 -7.93 2.78
C TRP A 48 -8.68 -8.20 1.38
N ALA A 49 -9.39 -7.74 0.34
CA ALA A 49 -8.94 -7.73 -1.05
C ALA A 49 -9.30 -6.40 -1.75
N TRP A 50 -8.85 -6.21 -2.99
CA TRP A 50 -9.29 -5.09 -3.81
C TRP A 50 -10.76 -5.26 -4.23
N ASP A 51 -11.53 -4.18 -4.09
CA ASP A 51 -12.95 -4.12 -4.44
C ASP A 51 -13.13 -4.04 -5.96
N ASP A 52 -13.65 -5.11 -6.55
CA ASP A 52 -13.88 -5.22 -7.99
C ASP A 52 -15.09 -4.39 -8.49
N GLN A 53 -16.01 -4.03 -7.60
CA GLN A 53 -17.19 -3.24 -7.94
C GLN A 53 -16.88 -1.75 -8.07
N VAL A 54 -15.82 -1.29 -7.39
CA VAL A 54 -15.42 0.12 -7.34
C VAL A 54 -14.12 0.37 -8.10
N ALA A 55 -13.48 -0.69 -8.62
CA ALA A 55 -12.34 -0.58 -9.50
C ALA A 55 -12.71 0.21 -10.78
N SER A 56 -11.83 1.12 -11.21
CA SER A 56 -12.03 1.82 -12.49
C SER A 56 -11.97 0.85 -13.67
N ASN A 57 -12.66 1.14 -14.79
CA ASN A 57 -12.70 0.27 -15.98
C ASN A 57 -11.30 -0.09 -16.55
N ALA A 58 -10.28 0.70 -16.25
CA ALA A 58 -8.90 0.45 -16.66
C ALA A 58 -8.11 -0.41 -15.65
N THR A 59 -8.78 -1.04 -14.70
CA THR A 59 -8.21 -1.86 -13.63
C THR A 59 -8.45 -3.33 -13.93
N LEU A 60 -7.40 -4.14 -13.90
CA LEU A 60 -7.48 -5.59 -13.96
C LEU A 60 -7.04 -6.16 -12.62
N LEU A 61 -7.95 -6.86 -11.94
CA LEU A 61 -7.67 -7.59 -10.70
C LEU A 61 -7.34 -9.05 -11.00
N SER A 62 -6.41 -9.61 -10.25
CA SER A 62 -6.00 -11.03 -10.35
C SER A 62 -5.55 -11.57 -9.00
N MET A 63 -5.21 -12.86 -8.93
CA MET A 63 -4.77 -13.53 -7.70
C MET A 63 -5.76 -13.34 -6.55
N GLN A 64 -7.03 -13.71 -6.77
CA GLN A 64 -8.13 -13.50 -5.81
C GLN A 64 -8.24 -12.02 -5.36
N ASN A 65 -8.17 -11.10 -6.33
CA ASN A 65 -8.21 -9.65 -6.13
C ASN A 65 -7.11 -9.08 -5.21
N ARG A 66 -5.95 -9.74 -5.12
CA ARG A 66 -4.78 -9.22 -4.38
C ARG A 66 -3.79 -8.46 -5.26
N GLU A 67 -3.75 -8.80 -6.54
CA GLU A 67 -2.94 -8.08 -7.52
C GLU A 67 -3.83 -7.15 -8.35
N VAL A 68 -3.36 -5.91 -8.50
CA VAL A 68 -3.98 -4.91 -9.36
C VAL A 68 -3.01 -4.49 -10.46
N ARG A 69 -3.51 -4.48 -11.70
CA ARG A 69 -2.81 -3.92 -12.85
C ARG A 69 -3.67 -2.83 -13.47
N PHE A 70 -3.14 -1.62 -13.54
CA PHE A 70 -3.79 -0.51 -14.20
C PHE A 70 -3.34 -0.39 -15.66
N HIS A 71 -4.25 0.04 -16.53
CA HIS A 71 -4.02 0.33 -17.94
C HIS A 71 -3.21 -0.77 -18.66
N PRO A 72 -3.70 -2.03 -18.71
CA PRO A 72 -2.97 -3.14 -19.35
C PRO A 72 -2.74 -2.96 -20.87
N GLY A 73 -3.40 -1.98 -21.50
CA GLY A 73 -3.19 -1.58 -22.90
C GLY A 73 -2.58 -0.18 -23.02
N TYR A 74 -3.44 0.85 -22.91
CA TYR A 74 -3.02 2.26 -22.93
C TYR A 74 -3.66 3.03 -21.78
N SER A 75 -3.02 4.10 -21.33
CA SER A 75 -3.56 4.99 -20.31
C SER A 75 -4.30 6.18 -20.92
N SER A 76 -5.49 6.44 -20.42
CA SER A 76 -6.36 7.56 -20.82
C SER A 76 -6.62 8.56 -19.69
N GLY A 77 -6.02 8.36 -18.52
CA GLY A 77 -6.27 9.15 -17.33
C GLY A 77 -5.78 8.43 -16.08
N THR A 78 -6.29 8.84 -14.93
CA THR A 78 -5.92 8.29 -13.62
C THR A 78 -6.85 7.14 -13.26
N ALA A 79 -6.29 6.02 -12.81
CA ALA A 79 -7.03 4.84 -12.39
C ALA A 79 -6.84 4.58 -10.90
N ALA A 80 -7.91 4.17 -10.24
CA ALA A 80 -7.90 3.94 -8.81
C ALA A 80 -8.70 2.69 -8.45
N VAL A 81 -8.29 2.07 -7.34
CA VAL A 81 -9.02 0.98 -6.69
C VAL A 81 -8.98 1.16 -5.18
N ARG A 82 -9.99 0.64 -4.50
CA ARG A 82 -10.08 0.63 -3.03
C ARG A 82 -10.13 -0.80 -2.50
N GLY A 83 -9.79 -0.97 -1.23
CA GLY A 83 -10.05 -2.23 -0.52
C GLY A 83 -11.55 -2.44 -0.28
N ASP A 84 -11.97 -3.70 -0.22
CA ASP A 84 -13.35 -4.13 0.03
C ASP A 84 -13.80 -3.95 1.50
N SER A 85 -12.83 -3.87 2.41
CA SER A 85 -13.07 -3.92 3.84
C SER A 85 -12.83 -2.55 4.50
N PRO A 86 -13.82 -2.00 5.25
CA PRO A 86 -13.66 -0.74 5.95
C PRO A 86 -12.74 -0.87 7.18
N LEU A 87 -11.86 0.12 7.36
CA LEU A 87 -11.01 0.25 8.53
C LEU A 87 -11.81 0.92 9.67
N LYS A 88 -12.10 0.15 10.73
CA LYS A 88 -12.94 0.56 11.86
C LYS A 88 -12.15 1.27 12.95
N LYS A 89 -12.77 2.27 13.60
CA LYS A 89 -12.24 2.95 14.80
C LYS A 89 -11.88 1.96 15.90
N GLY A 90 -10.90 2.32 16.74
CA GLY A 90 -10.48 1.49 17.86
C GLY A 90 -9.66 0.26 17.45
N ASN A 91 -9.00 0.31 16.29
CA ASN A 91 -8.11 -0.75 15.82
C ASN A 91 -6.81 -0.13 15.28
N VAL A 92 -5.81 -0.98 15.10
CA VAL A 92 -4.55 -0.63 14.44
C VAL A 92 -4.38 -1.56 13.25
N TYR A 93 -4.10 -0.99 12.09
CA TYR A 93 -3.96 -1.73 10.85
C TYR A 93 -2.55 -1.56 10.30
N TYR A 94 -2.03 -2.64 9.73
CA TYR A 94 -0.79 -2.64 8.97
C TYR A 94 -0.96 -3.55 7.77
N TRP A 95 -0.57 -3.07 6.60
CA TRP A 95 -0.51 -3.87 5.38
C TRP A 95 0.63 -3.37 4.49
N GLU A 96 1.09 -4.24 3.59
CA GLU A 96 2.16 -3.94 2.64
C GLU A 96 1.63 -4.01 1.20
N ILE A 97 2.12 -3.11 0.35
CA ILE A 97 1.87 -3.12 -1.09
C ILE A 97 3.22 -3.23 -1.79
N LYS A 98 3.39 -4.27 -2.61
CA LYS A 98 4.61 -4.50 -3.38
C LYS A 98 4.46 -3.98 -4.81
N MET A 99 5.42 -3.18 -5.26
CA MET A 99 5.47 -2.68 -6.63
C MET A 99 6.01 -3.77 -7.56
N LEU A 100 5.12 -4.49 -8.25
CA LEU A 100 5.51 -5.66 -9.08
C LEU A 100 6.16 -5.25 -10.40
N THR A 101 5.74 -4.12 -10.98
CA THR A 101 6.21 -3.61 -12.27
C THR A 101 6.88 -2.25 -12.12
N SER A 102 7.60 -1.83 -13.16
CA SER A 102 8.08 -0.46 -13.26
C SER A 102 6.90 0.51 -13.26
N LEU A 103 7.03 1.58 -12.49
CA LEU A 103 6.04 2.63 -12.37
C LEU A 103 6.32 3.70 -13.44
N TYR A 104 5.28 4.14 -14.12
CA TYR A 104 5.36 5.14 -15.18
C TYR A 104 4.15 6.07 -15.10
N GLY A 105 4.26 7.23 -15.74
CA GLY A 105 3.18 8.21 -15.82
C GLY A 105 3.41 9.41 -14.91
N THR A 106 2.37 10.21 -14.77
CA THR A 106 2.39 11.45 -13.99
C THR A 106 2.59 11.17 -12.52
N ASP A 107 1.84 10.21 -11.97
CA ASP A 107 1.96 9.82 -10.58
C ASP A 107 1.46 8.39 -10.34
N VAL A 108 2.03 7.73 -9.33
CA VAL A 108 1.54 6.47 -8.77
C VAL A 108 1.55 6.66 -7.27
N MET A 109 0.42 6.42 -6.62
CA MET A 109 0.24 6.75 -5.21
C MET A 109 -0.37 5.59 -4.43
N VAL A 110 0.04 5.47 -3.16
CA VAL A 110 -0.58 4.57 -2.20
C VAL A 110 -1.10 5.36 -1.01
N GLY A 111 -2.20 4.93 -0.40
CA GLY A 111 -2.68 5.60 0.79
C GLY A 111 -4.03 5.13 1.29
N VAL A 112 -4.71 6.05 1.95
CA VAL A 112 -5.99 5.82 2.62
C VAL A 112 -6.96 6.94 2.27
N GLY A 113 -8.23 6.61 2.16
CA GLY A 113 -9.29 7.58 1.92
C GLY A 113 -10.58 7.23 2.63
N THR A 114 -11.43 8.22 2.89
CA THR A 114 -12.77 7.97 3.41
C THR A 114 -13.69 7.46 2.27
N LYS A 115 -14.91 7.04 2.62
CA LYS A 115 -15.94 6.73 1.60
C LYS A 115 -16.25 7.90 0.65
N LYS A 116 -15.96 9.14 1.06
CA LYS A 116 -16.26 10.34 0.28
C LYS A 116 -15.16 10.68 -0.73
N ALA A 117 -13.99 10.05 -0.65
CA ALA A 117 -12.95 10.22 -1.65
C ALA A 117 -13.47 9.73 -3.01
N GLU A 118 -13.52 10.64 -3.99
CA GLU A 118 -14.10 10.36 -5.31
C GLU A 118 -13.05 9.77 -6.25
N LEU A 119 -13.10 8.45 -6.46
CA LEU A 119 -12.10 7.73 -7.27
C LEU A 119 -12.26 7.92 -8.79
N HIS A 120 -13.45 8.29 -9.26
CA HIS A 120 -13.76 8.32 -10.70
C HIS A 120 -13.70 9.72 -11.32
N LYS A 121 -13.44 10.77 -10.52
CA LYS A 121 -13.43 12.17 -10.99
C LYS A 121 -12.39 12.42 -12.09
N SER A 122 -11.35 11.59 -12.16
CA SER A 122 -10.17 11.81 -13.00
C SER A 122 -9.93 10.70 -14.04
N ALA A 123 -10.97 9.94 -14.40
CA ALA A 123 -10.85 8.85 -15.38
C ALA A 123 -10.30 9.27 -16.76
N TYR A 124 -10.43 10.56 -17.09
CA TYR A 124 -9.93 11.17 -18.34
C TYR A 124 -8.89 12.28 -18.11
N GLN A 125 -8.32 12.37 -16.90
CA GLN A 125 -7.34 13.38 -16.54
C GLN A 125 -6.17 12.73 -15.81
N PHE A 126 -4.94 13.09 -16.18
CA PHE A 126 -3.74 12.66 -15.45
C PHE A 126 -3.52 13.58 -14.26
N CYS A 127 -3.70 13.08 -13.03
CA CYS A 127 -3.47 13.84 -11.82
C CYS A 127 -3.07 12.97 -10.62
N SER A 128 -2.45 13.59 -9.63
CA SER A 128 -2.24 13.00 -8.31
C SER A 128 -3.56 13.01 -7.53
N LEU A 129 -4.32 11.91 -7.64
CA LEU A 129 -5.68 11.82 -7.13
C LEU A 129 -5.75 11.65 -5.60
N LEU A 130 -4.88 10.82 -4.99
CA LEU A 130 -4.88 10.69 -3.53
C LEU A 130 -4.40 11.98 -2.87
N GLY A 131 -5.19 12.49 -1.94
CA GLY A 131 -4.90 13.75 -1.26
C GLY A 131 -5.19 14.99 -2.08
N SER A 132 -5.84 14.89 -3.25
CA SER A 132 -6.34 16.08 -3.97
C SER A 132 -7.39 16.84 -3.17
N ASP A 133 -8.06 16.15 -2.24
CA ASP A 133 -9.06 16.70 -1.33
C ASP A 133 -8.73 16.36 0.14
N LYS A 134 -9.66 16.69 1.04
CA LYS A 134 -9.56 16.43 2.49
C LYS A 134 -9.95 15.01 2.87
N GLU A 135 -10.44 14.22 1.93
CA GLU A 135 -11.02 12.90 2.17
C GLU A 135 -10.00 11.79 1.94
N SER A 136 -8.78 12.11 1.48
CA SER A 136 -7.73 11.13 1.21
C SER A 136 -6.33 11.64 1.54
N TRP A 137 -5.40 10.71 1.71
CA TRP A 137 -3.97 10.94 1.91
C TRP A 137 -3.22 9.99 0.97
N GLY A 138 -2.24 10.51 0.25
CA GLY A 138 -1.50 9.75 -0.75
C GLY A 138 0.01 9.94 -0.64
N PHE A 139 0.75 8.85 -0.66
CA PHE A 139 2.20 8.84 -0.79
C PHE A 139 2.56 8.48 -2.24
N SER A 140 3.14 9.46 -2.95
CA SER A 140 3.56 9.37 -4.35
C SER A 140 4.88 8.63 -4.49
N TYR A 141 5.03 7.87 -5.58
CA TYR A 141 6.29 7.23 -5.98
C TYR A 141 7.46 8.20 -6.16
N THR A 142 7.17 9.50 -6.28
CA THR A 142 8.18 10.56 -6.31
C THR A 142 8.76 10.91 -4.94
N GLY A 143 8.25 10.33 -3.85
CA GLY A 143 8.70 10.60 -2.47
C GLY A 143 7.91 11.71 -1.76
N ARG A 144 6.79 12.14 -2.34
CA ARG A 144 5.96 13.23 -1.80
C ARG A 144 4.69 12.72 -1.16
N LEU A 145 4.31 13.31 -0.05
CA LEU A 145 3.01 13.12 0.58
C LEU A 145 2.05 14.20 0.09
N GLN A 146 0.82 13.81 -0.22
CA GLN A 146 -0.24 14.72 -0.62
C GLN A 146 -1.48 14.57 0.26
N HIS A 147 -2.04 15.72 0.66
CA HIS A 147 -3.32 15.83 1.36
C HIS A 147 -3.91 17.24 1.20
N ASN A 148 -5.24 17.35 1.05
CA ASN A 148 -5.95 18.62 0.91
C ASN A 148 -5.36 19.53 -0.19
N GLY A 149 -4.96 18.91 -1.31
CA GLY A 149 -4.37 19.58 -2.47
C GLY A 149 -2.95 20.11 -2.26
N LYS A 150 -2.32 19.83 -1.11
CA LYS A 150 -0.95 20.22 -0.80
C LYS A 150 -0.03 19.02 -0.88
N MET A 151 1.14 19.23 -1.46
CA MET A 151 2.15 18.20 -1.65
C MET A 151 3.47 18.62 -1.01
N GLU A 152 4.04 17.76 -0.18
CA GLU A 152 5.24 18.03 0.61
C GLU A 152 6.22 16.85 0.53
N TRP A 153 7.52 17.13 0.69
CA TRP A 153 8.54 16.09 0.78
C TRP A 153 8.35 15.28 2.06
N TYR A 154 8.36 13.96 1.93
CA TYR A 154 8.09 13.06 3.06
C TYR A 154 9.07 11.88 3.10
N GLY A 155 9.40 11.30 1.95
CA GLY A 155 10.34 10.19 1.89
C GLY A 155 11.13 10.14 0.57
N PRO A 156 12.02 9.16 0.41
CA PRO A 156 12.68 8.91 -0.86
C PRO A 156 11.66 8.38 -1.90
N PRO A 157 11.96 8.54 -3.21
CA PRO A 157 11.16 7.93 -4.27
C PRO A 157 11.24 6.40 -4.23
N PHE A 158 10.25 5.75 -4.82
CA PHE A 158 10.16 4.29 -4.87
C PHE A 158 9.72 3.80 -6.26
N GLY A 159 9.89 2.50 -6.53
CA GLY A 159 9.62 1.92 -7.84
C GLY A 159 9.51 0.40 -7.80
N LYS A 160 9.77 -0.26 -8.94
CA LYS A 160 9.72 -1.71 -9.05
C LYS A 160 10.54 -2.39 -7.94
N GLY A 161 9.93 -3.37 -7.28
CA GLY A 161 10.54 -4.13 -6.19
C GLY A 161 10.40 -3.49 -4.80
N SER A 162 10.07 -2.20 -4.73
CA SER A 162 9.80 -1.54 -3.45
C SER A 162 8.55 -2.11 -2.77
N ILE A 163 8.60 -2.16 -1.44
CA ILE A 163 7.47 -2.54 -0.58
C ILE A 163 7.07 -1.31 0.22
N ILE A 164 5.83 -0.86 0.05
CA ILE A 164 5.27 0.23 0.84
C ILE A 164 4.38 -0.35 1.93
N GLY A 165 4.83 -0.24 3.17
CA GLY A 165 4.02 -0.54 4.35
C GLY A 165 3.18 0.67 4.74
N ILE A 166 1.95 0.43 5.18
CA ILE A 166 1.05 1.48 5.65
C ILE A 166 0.58 1.10 7.05
N TYR A 167 0.92 1.93 8.03
CA TYR A 167 0.51 1.78 9.41
C TYR A 167 -0.55 2.83 9.75
N LEU A 168 -1.75 2.38 10.11
CA LEU A 168 -2.86 3.23 10.48
C LEU A 168 -3.33 2.92 11.91
N ASP A 169 -3.10 3.87 12.82
CA ASP A 169 -3.60 3.81 14.19
C ASP A 169 -4.91 4.60 14.29
N MET A 170 -6.03 3.87 14.32
CA MET A 170 -7.37 4.45 14.43
C MET A 170 -7.78 4.79 15.87
N TRP A 171 -6.91 4.57 16.86
CA TRP A 171 -7.08 5.10 18.22
C TRP A 171 -6.53 6.51 18.31
N LYS A 172 -5.29 6.70 17.82
CA LYS A 172 -4.58 7.99 17.87
C LYS A 172 -4.92 8.90 16.68
N GLY A 173 -5.44 8.33 15.59
CA GLY A 173 -5.66 9.05 14.35
C GLY A 173 -4.32 9.45 13.71
N THR A 174 -3.41 8.49 13.58
CA THR A 174 -2.09 8.68 12.96
C THR A 174 -1.88 7.71 11.82
N LEU A 175 -1.21 8.17 10.76
CA LEU A 175 -0.78 7.37 9.62
C LEU A 175 0.73 7.44 9.52
N GLU A 176 1.37 6.34 9.16
CA GLU A 176 2.79 6.31 8.86
C GLU A 176 3.02 5.37 7.68
N PHE A 177 3.87 5.77 6.74
CA PHE A 177 4.31 4.90 5.68
C PHE A 177 5.71 4.35 5.98
N PHE A 178 5.96 3.16 5.44
CA PHE A 178 7.22 2.46 5.51
C PHE A 178 7.69 2.21 4.08
N LEU A 179 8.96 2.47 3.79
CA LEU A 179 9.59 2.01 2.55
C LEU A 179 10.55 0.88 2.88
N ASN A 180 10.30 -0.30 2.29
CA ASN A 180 11.08 -1.50 2.55
C ASN A 180 11.22 -1.75 4.06
N ARG A 181 10.09 -1.65 4.77
CA ARG A 181 9.96 -1.86 6.24
C ARG A 181 10.71 -0.86 7.12
N ARG A 182 11.23 0.22 6.54
CA ARG A 182 11.82 1.34 7.29
C ARG A 182 10.79 2.47 7.45
N PRO A 183 10.53 2.97 8.66
CA PRO A 183 9.59 4.06 8.89
C PRO A 183 10.04 5.35 8.20
N LEU A 184 9.09 6.08 7.61
CA LEU A 184 9.34 7.39 6.99
C LEU A 184 8.92 8.58 7.88
N GLY A 185 8.26 8.30 9.01
CA GLY A 185 7.84 9.31 9.99
C GLY A 185 6.33 9.47 10.08
N ILE A 186 5.85 9.83 11.27
CA ILE A 186 4.43 9.87 11.57
C ILE A 186 3.77 11.10 10.94
N ILE A 187 2.64 10.87 10.26
CA ILE A 187 1.73 11.90 9.77
C ILE A 187 0.63 12.08 10.80
N PHE A 188 0.61 13.24 11.44
CA PHE A 188 -0.46 13.65 12.35
C PHE A 188 -1.61 14.28 11.55
N SER A 189 -2.83 14.16 12.07
CA SER A 189 -4.09 14.70 11.53
C SER A 189 -4.88 13.73 10.63
N PHE A 190 -5.75 12.95 11.26
CA PHE A 190 -6.92 12.38 10.62
C PHE A 190 -8.15 12.67 11.48
N VAL A 191 -9.21 13.19 10.85
CA VAL A 191 -10.54 13.21 11.47
C VAL A 191 -11.07 11.78 11.41
N LEU A 192 -11.34 11.19 12.58
CA LEU A 192 -11.78 9.80 12.72
C LEU A 192 -13.13 9.57 11.99
N ASN A 193 -13.08 9.17 10.72
CA ASN A 193 -14.21 8.63 9.95
C ASN A 193 -13.81 7.27 9.34
N SER A 194 -14.76 6.55 8.75
CA SER A 194 -14.47 5.22 8.17
C SER A 194 -13.52 5.35 6.97
N PHE A 195 -12.33 4.76 7.07
CA PHE A 195 -11.34 4.76 6.00
C PHE A 195 -11.39 3.46 5.20
N PHE A 196 -10.92 3.57 3.97
CA PHE A 196 -10.70 2.50 3.02
C PHE A 196 -9.28 2.64 2.51
N LEU A 197 -8.71 1.49 2.19
CA LEU A 197 -7.45 1.35 1.49
C LEU A 197 -7.63 1.93 0.10
N THR A 198 -6.72 2.77 -0.39
CA THR A 198 -6.81 3.29 -1.75
C THR A 198 -5.46 3.24 -2.44
N PHE A 199 -5.45 2.70 -3.66
CA PHE A 199 -4.27 2.60 -4.51
C PHE A 199 -4.59 3.24 -5.87
N ILE A 200 -3.64 4.03 -6.39
CA ILE A 200 -3.82 4.84 -7.59
C ILE A 200 -2.62 4.73 -8.51
N SER A 201 -2.89 4.67 -9.81
CA SER A 201 -1.94 4.79 -10.93
C SER A 201 -2.34 5.88 -11.90
#